data_AF-B8NAR0-F1
#
_entry.id   AF-B8NAR0-F1
#
_cell.length_a   1.000
_cell.length_b   1.000
_cell.length_c   1.000
_cell.angle_alpha   90.00
_cell.angle_beta   90.00
_cell.angle_gamma   90.00
#
_symmetry.space_group_name_H-M   'P 1'
#
loop_
_entity.id
_entity.type
_entity.pdbx_description
1 polymer ?
#
loop_
_entity_poly.entity_id
_entity_poly.type
_entity_poly.pdbx_seq_one_letter_code
_entity_poly.pdbx_strand_id
1 'polypeptide(L)'
;MKTVAALRRCPLTHSYRPSPLVFDFLAPSTLRQSSRGYKSTAKTPFWGKSHDASPSPDTTPISPKPKYVLSQKQREFLDSALRVNQAGELAATLIYKAQTPQVVRSHPHLRPLMKHMYDQEAGHFSTFNQMVAKHQVRPTAMYPIWEVAATFLGWSTGAMGREAAMACTEAVETEIGSHYNEQVREILSWQAEAERRGEELDDELKDMLATFRRIRDEELEHLDHAVENDAKEARPYDPLVSVIRLGCRAAINISEKV
;
A
#
# COMPACT_ATOMS: atom_id res chain seq x y z
N MET A 1 16.20 -30.35 63.29
CA MET A 1 17.37 -29.47 63.54
C MET A 1 18.21 -29.41 62.26
N LYS A 2 18.42 -28.19 61.71
CA LYS A 2 19.62 -27.62 61.02
C LYS A 2 20.33 -28.51 59.96
N THR A 3 20.67 -28.08 58.74
CA THR A 3 21.06 -26.75 58.23
C THR A 3 21.19 -26.76 56.69
N VAL A 4 21.10 -25.57 56.12
CA VAL A 4 21.23 -25.13 54.72
C VAL A 4 22.71 -24.96 54.29
N ALA A 5 22.99 -25.05 52.96
CA ALA A 5 23.93 -24.21 52.14
C ALA A 5 24.77 -25.06 51.15
N ALA A 6 25.26 -24.61 49.98
CA ALA A 6 24.94 -23.56 49.02
C ALA A 6 25.92 -23.72 47.81
N LEU A 7 25.63 -23.02 46.70
CA LEU A 7 26.55 -22.49 45.67
C LEU A 7 26.99 -23.33 44.43
N ARG A 8 26.38 -22.94 43.29
CA ARG A 8 26.97 -22.43 42.01
C ARG A 8 28.26 -23.04 41.42
N ARG A 9 28.20 -23.37 40.11
CA ARG A 9 29.04 -22.76 39.04
C ARG A 9 28.54 -23.12 37.61
N CYS A 10 28.73 -22.17 36.69
CA CYS A 10 28.29 -22.08 35.28
C CYS A 10 28.90 -23.13 34.33
N PRO A 11 28.37 -23.16 33.08
CA PRO A 11 29.26 -23.04 31.92
C PRO A 11 28.86 -21.89 30.96
N LEU A 12 29.88 -21.42 30.25
CA LEU A 12 29.93 -20.28 29.33
C LEU A 12 29.16 -20.55 28.03
N THR A 13 28.35 -19.58 27.60
CA THR A 13 27.74 -19.53 26.27
C THR A 13 28.65 -18.81 25.29
N HIS A 14 28.93 -19.44 24.15
CA HIS A 14 29.63 -18.83 23.01
C HIS A 14 28.57 -18.26 22.05
N SER A 15 28.47 -16.93 21.98
CA SER A 15 27.56 -16.24 21.05
C SER A 15 28.34 -15.61 19.92
N TYR A 16 28.16 -16.13 18.71
CA TYR A 16 28.57 -15.49 17.45
C TYR A 16 27.60 -14.35 17.12
N ARG A 17 28.13 -13.14 16.89
CA ARG A 17 27.42 -11.99 16.29
C ARG A 17 27.80 -11.88 14.82
N PRO A 18 26.85 -11.58 13.91
CA PRO A 18 27.15 -10.86 12.68
C PRO A 18 26.83 -9.37 12.84
N SER A 19 27.72 -8.54 12.33
CA SER A 19 27.60 -7.08 12.21
C SER A 19 26.54 -6.68 11.16
N PRO A 20 25.81 -5.56 11.33
CA PRO A 20 25.10 -4.94 10.21
C PRO A 20 25.97 -3.88 9.52
N LEU A 21 25.86 -3.86 8.19
CA LEU A 21 26.46 -2.92 7.27
C LEU A 21 25.75 -1.55 7.34
N VAL A 22 26.53 -0.53 7.00
CA VAL A 22 26.28 0.91 7.07
C VAL A 22 25.14 1.36 6.14
N PHE A 23 24.18 2.13 6.67
CA PHE A 23 23.28 2.98 5.90
C PHE A 23 23.69 4.45 6.10
N ASP A 24 24.23 5.07 5.06
CA ASP A 24 24.50 6.51 4.99
C ASP A 24 23.91 7.03 3.68
N PHE A 25 22.75 7.71 3.74
CA PHE A 25 22.44 8.85 2.88
C PHE A 25 21.21 9.62 3.39
N LEU A 26 21.44 10.72 4.10
CA LEU A 26 20.45 11.77 4.34
C LEU A 26 20.95 13.07 3.70
N ALA A 27 20.13 13.67 2.83
CA ALA A 27 20.25 15.07 2.45
C ALA A 27 18.84 15.66 2.26
N PRO A 28 18.43 16.66 3.07
CA PRO A 28 17.18 17.38 2.84
C PRO A 28 17.42 18.61 1.94
N SER A 29 16.73 18.68 0.81
CA SER A 29 16.66 19.90 0.00
C SER A 29 15.54 20.79 0.51
N THR A 30 15.88 21.89 1.17
CA THR A 30 14.94 22.96 1.51
C THR A 30 14.77 23.86 0.27
N LEU A 31 13.58 23.88 -0.34
CA LEU A 31 13.23 24.88 -1.34
C LEU A 31 12.33 25.95 -0.71
N ARG A 32 12.98 27.07 -0.41
CA ARG A 32 12.38 28.30 0.09
C ARG A 32 11.78 29.08 -1.09
N GLN A 33 10.47 29.28 -1.07
CA GLN A 33 9.79 30.27 -1.92
C GLN A 33 10.28 31.68 -1.59
N SER A 34 10.61 32.47 -2.61
CA SER A 34 10.71 33.92 -2.49
C SER A 34 10.35 34.59 -3.82
N SER A 35 9.19 35.24 -3.82
CA SER A 35 8.82 36.26 -4.79
C SER A 35 9.75 37.47 -4.70
N ARG A 36 10.17 38.03 -5.83
CA ARG A 36 10.41 39.48 -5.97
C ARG A 36 10.52 39.84 -7.45
N GLY A 37 9.53 40.59 -7.95
CA GLY A 37 9.72 41.42 -9.12
C GLY A 37 10.36 42.75 -8.73
N TYR A 38 11.05 43.40 -9.67
CA TYR A 38 10.98 44.84 -9.94
C TYR A 38 11.59 45.14 -11.31
N LYS A 39 10.93 46.06 -12.00
CA LYS A 39 11.26 46.62 -13.31
C LYS A 39 12.51 47.50 -13.22
N SER A 40 13.31 47.56 -14.28
CA SER A 40 14.01 48.80 -14.63
C SER A 40 14.41 48.85 -16.10
N THR A 41 14.32 50.06 -16.63
CA THR A 41 14.44 50.55 -18.00
C THR A 41 15.89 50.85 -18.39
N ALA A 42 16.28 50.60 -19.64
CA ALA A 42 17.24 51.43 -20.38
C ALA A 42 17.16 51.21 -21.90
N LYS A 43 17.40 52.28 -22.64
CA LYS A 43 17.20 52.46 -24.10
C LYS A 43 18.45 52.05 -24.91
N THR A 44 18.21 51.41 -26.07
CA THR A 44 18.83 51.48 -27.44
C THR A 44 20.24 52.09 -27.68
N PRO A 45 20.86 51.92 -28.87
CA PRO A 45 20.89 50.80 -29.84
C PRO A 45 22.33 50.49 -30.31
N PHE A 46 22.62 49.29 -30.84
CA PHE A 46 23.83 49.12 -31.66
C PHE A 46 23.68 48.04 -32.74
N TRP A 47 24.12 48.43 -33.93
CA TRP A 47 24.10 47.74 -35.21
C TRP A 47 25.10 46.59 -35.24
N GLY A 48 24.72 45.40 -35.71
CA GLY A 48 25.67 44.30 -35.80
C GLY A 48 25.15 43.01 -36.42
N LYS A 49 25.22 42.94 -37.75
CA LYS A 49 25.46 41.75 -38.60
C LYS A 49 24.57 40.51 -38.43
N SER A 50 23.76 40.32 -39.47
CA SER A 50 23.28 39.05 -39.99
C SER A 50 24.41 38.00 -40.05
N HIS A 51 24.18 36.87 -39.37
CA HIS A 51 24.79 35.59 -39.70
C HIS A 51 23.65 34.59 -39.88
N ASP A 52 23.52 34.09 -41.10
CA ASP A 52 22.68 32.97 -41.47
C ASP A 52 23.02 31.76 -40.58
N ALA A 53 22.14 31.47 -39.62
CA ALA A 53 22.15 30.20 -38.91
C ALA A 53 21.34 29.21 -39.76
N SER A 54 22.06 28.26 -40.34
CA SER A 54 21.50 27.11 -41.06
C SER A 54 20.48 26.36 -40.20
N PRO A 55 19.38 25.86 -40.77
CA PRO A 55 18.41 25.06 -40.04
C PRO A 55 19.06 23.73 -39.63
N SER A 56 19.02 23.42 -38.33
CA SER A 56 19.39 22.10 -37.80
C SER A 56 18.52 21.01 -38.43
N PRO A 57 19.06 19.79 -38.68
CA PRO A 57 18.31 18.73 -39.31
C PRO A 57 17.33 18.08 -38.31
N ASP A 58 16.17 17.72 -38.83
CA ASP A 58 15.27 16.69 -38.32
C ASP A 58 14.76 16.83 -36.87
N THR A 59 13.74 17.68 -36.69
CA THR A 59 12.65 17.30 -35.79
C THR A 59 11.78 16.30 -36.57
N THR A 60 12.14 15.02 -36.54
CA THR A 60 11.21 13.97 -36.96
C THR A 60 9.96 14.10 -36.09
N PRO A 61 8.76 14.23 -36.68
CA PRO A 61 7.53 14.19 -35.89
C PRO A 61 7.46 12.80 -35.25
N ILE A 62 7.62 12.74 -33.92
CA ILE A 62 7.39 11.52 -33.15
C ILE A 62 5.93 11.16 -33.38
N SER A 63 5.69 10.22 -34.30
CA SER A 63 4.37 9.67 -34.49
C SER A 63 3.98 8.96 -33.18
N PRO A 64 2.78 9.21 -32.63
CA PRO A 64 2.39 8.61 -31.37
C PRO A 64 2.46 7.09 -31.47
N LYS A 65 3.02 6.44 -30.46
CA LYS A 65 3.11 4.98 -30.43
C LYS A 65 1.69 4.38 -30.42
N PRO A 66 1.46 3.24 -31.09
CA PRO A 66 0.19 2.54 -30.99
C PRO A 66 -0.10 2.16 -29.53
N LYS A 67 -1.38 2.27 -29.12
CA LYS A 67 -1.79 1.90 -27.76
C LYS A 67 -1.91 0.38 -27.63
N TYR A 68 -1.46 -0.16 -26.49
CA TYR A 68 -1.61 -1.57 -26.13
C TYR A 68 -3.08 -1.89 -25.87
N VAL A 69 -3.61 -2.87 -26.58
CA VAL A 69 -4.99 -3.32 -26.42
C VAL A 69 -5.01 -4.55 -25.53
N LEU A 70 -5.67 -4.45 -24.37
CA LEU A 70 -5.84 -5.57 -23.46
C LEU A 70 -6.53 -6.75 -24.15
N SER A 71 -6.06 -7.96 -23.89
CA SER A 71 -6.75 -9.19 -24.21
C SER A 71 -7.98 -9.39 -23.31
N GLN A 72 -8.85 -10.34 -23.68
CA GLN A 72 -10.02 -10.67 -22.88
C GLN A 72 -9.65 -11.12 -21.47
N LYS A 73 -8.61 -11.96 -21.34
CA LYS A 73 -8.13 -12.45 -20.04
C LYS A 73 -7.59 -11.33 -19.15
N GLN A 74 -6.92 -10.34 -19.73
CA GLN A 74 -6.41 -9.19 -18.98
C GLN A 74 -7.52 -8.27 -18.49
N ARG A 75 -8.58 -8.09 -19.29
CA ARG A 75 -9.79 -7.38 -18.83
C ARG A 75 -10.48 -8.13 -17.69
N GLU A 76 -10.68 -9.43 -17.84
CA GLU A 76 -11.28 -10.28 -16.79
C GLU A 76 -10.45 -10.26 -15.49
N PHE A 77 -9.12 -10.22 -15.62
CA PHE A 77 -8.23 -10.03 -14.48
C PHE A 77 -8.46 -8.69 -13.78
N LEU A 78 -8.53 -7.58 -14.53
CA LEU A 78 -8.77 -6.25 -13.94
C LEU A 78 -10.15 -6.16 -13.27
N ASP A 79 -11.19 -6.74 -13.88
CA ASP A 79 -12.53 -6.78 -13.30
C ASP A 79 -12.53 -7.53 -11.96
N SER A 80 -11.81 -8.66 -11.89
CA SER A 80 -11.63 -9.43 -10.67
C SER A 80 -10.84 -8.65 -9.62
N ALA A 81 -9.70 -8.07 -10.01
CA ALA A 81 -8.84 -7.28 -9.14
C ALA A 81 -9.56 -6.09 -8.52
N LEU A 82 -10.27 -5.29 -9.32
CA LEU A 82 -11.03 -4.13 -8.82
C LEU A 82 -12.15 -4.54 -7.86
N ARG A 83 -12.83 -5.66 -8.13
CA ARG A 83 -13.87 -6.21 -7.24
C ARG A 83 -13.29 -6.65 -5.90
N VAL A 84 -12.18 -7.37 -5.91
CA VAL A 84 -11.51 -7.83 -4.69
C VAL A 84 -10.97 -6.65 -3.90
N ASN A 85 -10.30 -5.70 -4.54
CA ASN A 85 -9.77 -4.52 -3.87
C ASN A 85 -10.89 -3.76 -3.16
N GLN A 86 -12.00 -3.48 -3.86
CA GLN A 86 -13.14 -2.80 -3.26
C GLN A 86 -13.71 -3.53 -2.03
N ALA A 87 -13.77 -4.86 -2.07
CA ALA A 87 -14.22 -5.66 -0.94
C ALA A 87 -13.18 -5.72 0.20
N GLY A 88 -11.88 -5.72 -0.14
CA GLY A 88 -10.76 -5.65 0.79
C GLY A 88 -10.76 -4.34 1.57
N GLU A 89 -10.81 -3.20 0.88
CA GLU A 89 -10.83 -1.87 1.51
C GLU A 89 -12.07 -1.67 2.39
N LEU A 90 -13.23 -2.22 2.00
CA LEU A 90 -14.41 -2.27 2.85
C LEU A 90 -14.11 -3.02 4.16
N ALA A 91 -13.54 -4.21 4.05
CA ALA A 91 -13.26 -5.05 5.21
C ALA A 91 -12.25 -4.39 6.14
N ALA A 92 -11.15 -3.84 5.60
CA ALA A 92 -10.14 -3.13 6.38
C ALA A 92 -10.75 -1.91 7.10
N THR A 93 -11.51 -1.07 6.38
CA THR A 93 -12.25 0.08 6.95
C THR A 93 -13.12 -0.35 8.15
N LEU A 94 -13.87 -1.45 8.00
CA LEU A 94 -14.75 -1.97 9.05
C LEU A 94 -14.00 -2.58 10.23
N ILE A 95 -12.89 -3.27 9.97
CA ILE A 95 -12.01 -3.82 11.01
C ILE A 95 -11.47 -2.69 11.89
N TYR A 96 -10.86 -1.66 11.30
CA TYR A 96 -10.33 -0.53 12.07
C TYR A 96 -11.43 0.20 12.84
N LYS A 97 -12.59 0.42 12.20
CA LYS A 97 -13.74 1.04 12.86
C LYS A 97 -14.20 0.25 14.08
N ALA A 98 -14.22 -1.08 13.99
CA ALA A 98 -14.67 -1.96 15.07
C ALA A 98 -13.61 -2.16 16.17
N GLN A 99 -12.32 -2.16 15.82
CA GLN A 99 -11.21 -2.23 16.77
C GLN A 99 -11.07 -0.95 17.60
N THR A 100 -11.19 0.21 16.94
CA THR A 100 -10.85 1.54 17.51
C THR A 100 -11.44 1.78 18.89
N PRO A 101 -12.75 1.56 19.16
CA PRO A 101 -13.32 1.84 20.49
C PRO A 101 -12.69 1.00 21.60
N GLN A 102 -12.36 -0.27 21.33
CA GLN A 102 -11.77 -1.16 22.34
C GLN A 102 -10.30 -0.84 22.59
N VAL A 103 -9.53 -0.65 21.51
CA VAL A 103 -8.10 -0.33 21.59
C VAL A 103 -7.89 1.02 22.27
N VAL A 104 -8.61 2.06 21.86
CA VAL A 104 -8.42 3.42 22.39
C VAL A 104 -8.93 3.56 23.83
N ARG A 105 -9.93 2.77 24.25
CA ARG A 105 -10.38 2.75 25.64
C ARG A 105 -9.28 2.25 26.59
N SER A 106 -8.53 1.24 26.18
CA SER A 106 -7.43 0.68 26.97
C SER A 106 -6.10 1.41 26.75
N HIS A 107 -5.89 1.98 25.56
CA HIS A 107 -4.67 2.66 25.14
C HIS A 107 -4.99 4.01 24.46
N PRO A 108 -5.33 5.06 25.24
CA PRO A 108 -5.80 6.33 24.68
C PRO A 108 -4.80 7.03 23.74
N HIS A 109 -3.51 6.79 23.94
CA HIS A 109 -2.43 7.36 23.11
C HIS A 109 -2.44 6.83 21.67
N LEU A 110 -3.07 5.68 21.40
CA LEU A 110 -3.20 5.12 20.05
C LEU A 110 -4.33 5.73 19.22
N ARG A 111 -5.12 6.65 19.80
CA ARG A 111 -6.22 7.31 19.08
C ARG A 111 -5.78 7.96 17.75
N PRO A 112 -4.66 8.71 17.68
CA PRO A 112 -4.23 9.31 16.41
C PRO A 112 -3.86 8.24 15.38
N LEU A 113 -3.18 7.17 15.79
CA LEU A 113 -2.79 6.06 14.92
C LEU A 113 -4.02 5.32 14.37
N MET A 114 -4.96 4.91 15.23
CA MET A 114 -6.18 4.22 14.80
C MET A 114 -7.02 5.10 13.86
N LYS A 115 -7.06 6.41 14.09
CA LYS A 115 -7.74 7.36 13.20
C LYS A 115 -7.02 7.47 11.86
N HIS A 116 -5.70 7.51 11.86
CA HIS A 116 -4.88 7.61 10.66
C HIS A 116 -5.11 6.43 9.72
N MET A 117 -4.97 5.20 10.23
CA MET A 117 -5.20 3.97 9.45
C MET A 117 -6.64 3.93 8.92
N TYR A 118 -7.64 4.21 9.76
CA TYR A 118 -9.04 4.26 9.31
C TYR A 118 -9.28 5.30 8.19
N ASP A 119 -8.70 6.49 8.30
CA ASP A 119 -8.89 7.54 7.29
C ASP A 119 -8.23 7.17 5.96
N GLN A 120 -7.09 6.47 5.98
CA GLN A 120 -6.45 5.92 4.78
C GLN A 120 -7.34 4.87 4.12
N GLU A 121 -7.80 3.87 4.87
CA GLU A 121 -8.72 2.84 4.35
C GLU A 121 -10.00 3.41 3.77
N ALA A 122 -10.61 4.39 4.45
CA ALA A 122 -11.80 5.05 3.94
C ALA A 122 -11.52 5.80 2.63
N GLY A 123 -10.32 6.36 2.49
CA GLY A 123 -9.80 6.95 1.26
C GLY A 123 -9.66 5.91 0.15
N HIS A 124 -9.00 4.78 0.42
CA HIS A 124 -8.82 3.67 -0.52
C HIS A 124 -10.17 3.12 -0.99
N PHE A 125 -11.08 2.84 -0.04
CA PHE A 125 -12.42 2.37 -0.34
C PHE A 125 -13.20 3.34 -1.23
N SER A 126 -13.09 4.65 -0.98
CA SER A 126 -13.67 5.67 -1.86
C SER A 126 -13.08 5.63 -3.27
N THR A 127 -11.74 5.50 -3.39
CA THR A 127 -11.07 5.36 -4.69
C THR A 127 -11.57 4.12 -5.44
N PHE A 128 -11.67 2.96 -4.78
CA PHE A 128 -12.13 1.74 -5.45
C PHE A 128 -13.61 1.75 -5.78
N ASN A 129 -14.46 2.38 -4.97
CA ASN A 129 -15.86 2.59 -5.36
C ASN A 129 -15.97 3.42 -6.65
N GLN A 130 -15.14 4.45 -6.81
CA GLN A 130 -15.09 5.24 -8.05
C GLN A 130 -14.57 4.43 -9.23
N MET A 131 -13.51 3.63 -9.04
CA MET A 131 -12.97 2.77 -10.10
C MET A 131 -13.98 1.70 -10.53
N VAL A 132 -14.58 0.98 -9.58
CA VAL A 132 -15.61 -0.02 -9.84
C VAL A 132 -16.79 0.58 -10.61
N ALA A 133 -17.26 1.76 -10.21
CA ALA A 133 -18.32 2.47 -10.94
C ALA A 133 -17.88 2.91 -12.35
N LYS A 134 -16.69 3.51 -12.49
CA LYS A 134 -16.14 3.99 -13.77
C LYS A 134 -16.00 2.85 -14.77
N HIS A 135 -15.49 1.70 -14.34
CA HIS A 135 -15.24 0.54 -15.17
C HIS A 135 -16.44 -0.41 -15.28
N GLN A 136 -17.59 -0.06 -14.66
CA GLN A 136 -18.79 -0.91 -14.64
C GLN A 136 -18.54 -2.31 -14.09
N VAL A 137 -17.58 -2.43 -13.18
CA VAL A 137 -17.28 -3.69 -12.49
C VAL A 137 -18.40 -3.97 -11.51
N ARG A 138 -18.90 -5.20 -11.53
CA ARG A 138 -19.90 -5.64 -10.54
C ARG A 138 -19.20 -5.88 -9.20
N PRO A 139 -19.63 -5.26 -8.08
CA PRO A 139 -19.13 -5.59 -6.75
C PRO A 139 -19.41 -7.05 -6.39
N THR A 140 -18.66 -7.60 -5.43
CA THR A 140 -18.85 -9.00 -5.04
C THR A 140 -20.24 -9.26 -4.44
N ALA A 141 -20.87 -10.36 -4.83
CA ALA A 141 -22.13 -10.80 -4.22
C ALA A 141 -22.01 -11.10 -2.71
N MET A 142 -20.79 -11.32 -2.21
CA MET A 142 -20.50 -11.61 -0.81
C MET A 142 -20.38 -10.36 0.06
N TYR A 143 -20.54 -9.15 -0.51
CA TYR A 143 -20.45 -7.87 0.19
C TYR A 143 -21.11 -7.86 1.59
N PRO A 144 -22.41 -8.23 1.76
CA PRO A 144 -23.04 -8.20 3.08
C PRO A 144 -22.44 -9.20 4.08
N ILE A 145 -21.90 -10.33 3.60
CA ILE A 145 -21.23 -11.32 4.45
C ILE A 145 -19.88 -10.76 4.91
N TRP A 146 -19.14 -10.10 4.02
CA TRP A 146 -17.87 -9.45 4.35
C TRP A 146 -18.04 -8.29 5.32
N GLU A 147 -19.10 -7.50 5.21
CA GLU A 147 -19.40 -6.44 6.18
C GLU A 147 -19.55 -6.98 7.61
N VAL A 148 -20.33 -8.05 7.76
CA VAL A 148 -20.56 -8.69 9.07
C VAL A 148 -19.28 -9.36 9.57
N ALA A 149 -18.58 -10.11 8.72
CA ALA A 149 -17.37 -10.83 9.09
C ALA A 149 -16.25 -9.87 9.52
N ALA A 150 -16.01 -8.79 8.75
CA ALA A 150 -15.00 -7.78 9.05
C ALA A 150 -15.30 -7.03 10.35
N THR A 151 -16.55 -6.60 10.53
CA THR A 151 -16.97 -5.92 11.77
C THR A 151 -16.79 -6.83 12.99
N PHE A 152 -17.20 -8.10 12.89
CA PHE A 152 -17.06 -9.06 13.97
C PHE A 152 -15.59 -9.37 14.28
N LEU A 153 -14.76 -9.55 13.26
CA LEU A 153 -13.33 -9.78 13.40
C LEU A 153 -12.64 -8.59 14.08
N GLY A 154 -12.92 -7.37 13.65
CA GLY A 154 -12.35 -6.17 14.26
C GLY A 154 -12.81 -5.97 15.70
N TRP A 155 -14.10 -6.16 15.99
CA TRP A 155 -14.62 -6.04 17.36
C TRP A 155 -14.02 -7.10 18.29
N SER A 156 -13.97 -8.36 17.86
CA SER A 156 -13.47 -9.47 18.67
C SER A 156 -11.98 -9.33 18.98
N THR A 157 -11.16 -9.00 17.98
CA THR A 157 -9.72 -8.80 18.16
C THR A 157 -9.42 -7.56 19.01
N GLY A 158 -10.15 -6.46 18.82
CA GLY A 158 -10.08 -5.29 19.70
C GLY A 158 -10.45 -5.61 21.14
N ALA A 159 -11.48 -6.44 21.37
CA ALA A 159 -11.89 -6.87 22.71
C ALA A 159 -10.86 -7.78 23.39
N MET A 160 -10.10 -8.55 22.61
CA MET A 160 -9.00 -9.40 23.11
C MET A 160 -7.77 -8.60 23.53
N GLY A 161 -7.61 -7.36 23.06
CA GLY A 161 -6.51 -6.48 23.46
C GLY A 161 -5.84 -5.81 22.27
N ARG A 162 -4.87 -4.94 22.57
CA ARG A 162 -4.11 -4.20 21.55
C ARG A 162 -3.31 -5.16 20.68
N GLU A 163 -2.60 -6.09 21.29
CA GLU A 163 -1.71 -7.04 20.63
C GLU A 163 -2.49 -7.92 19.64
N ALA A 164 -3.68 -8.40 20.04
CA ALA A 164 -4.56 -9.17 19.15
C ALA A 164 -5.15 -8.33 18.02
N ALA A 165 -5.51 -7.07 18.28
CA ALA A 165 -5.96 -6.14 17.25
C ALA A 165 -4.85 -5.87 16.22
N MET A 166 -3.63 -5.60 16.68
CA MET A 166 -2.49 -5.35 15.80
C MET A 166 -2.07 -6.63 15.05
N ALA A 167 -2.14 -7.81 15.68
CA ALA A 167 -1.91 -9.08 14.97
C ALA A 167 -2.97 -9.33 13.88
N CYS A 168 -4.22 -8.92 14.10
CA CYS A 168 -5.26 -8.97 13.08
C CYS A 168 -4.95 -8.02 11.93
N THR A 169 -4.57 -6.77 12.21
CA THR A 169 -4.12 -5.81 11.20
C THR A 169 -2.97 -6.40 10.40
N GLU A 170 -1.92 -6.87 11.06
CA GLU A 170 -0.75 -7.45 10.39
C GLU A 170 -1.14 -8.59 9.44
N ALA A 171 -2.01 -9.49 9.90
CA ALA A 171 -2.50 -10.62 9.10
C ALA A 171 -3.29 -10.18 7.86
N VAL A 172 -4.16 -9.18 8.00
CA VAL A 172 -5.00 -8.66 6.92
C VAL A 172 -4.14 -7.93 5.89
N GLU A 173 -3.31 -6.97 6.33
CA GLU A 173 -2.49 -6.16 5.42
C GLU A 173 -1.42 -6.99 4.70
N THR A 174 -0.94 -8.07 5.33
CA THR A 174 -0.06 -9.02 4.64
C THR A 174 -0.73 -9.62 3.40
N GLU A 175 -2.00 -10.03 3.50
CA GLU A 175 -2.70 -10.67 2.38
C GLU A 175 -3.20 -9.64 1.37
N ILE A 176 -3.67 -8.47 1.81
CA ILE A 176 -4.06 -7.36 0.92
C ILE A 176 -2.84 -6.84 0.14
N GLY A 177 -1.73 -6.55 0.83
CA GLY A 177 -0.49 -6.10 0.20
C GLY A 177 0.12 -7.14 -0.74
N SER A 178 -0.02 -8.43 -0.44
CA SER A 178 0.37 -9.52 -1.36
C SER A 178 -0.47 -9.50 -2.64
N HIS A 179 -1.79 -9.31 -2.51
CA HIS A 179 -2.69 -9.22 -3.66
C HIS A 179 -2.37 -8.01 -4.55
N TYR A 180 -2.08 -6.85 -3.96
CA TYR A 180 -1.62 -5.69 -4.74
C TYR A 180 -0.30 -5.95 -5.46
N ASN A 181 0.65 -6.62 -4.81
CA ASN A 181 1.93 -6.96 -5.44
C ASN A 181 1.74 -7.84 -6.69
N GLU A 182 0.79 -8.76 -6.67
CA GLU A 182 0.43 -9.59 -7.83
C GLU A 182 -0.16 -8.74 -8.96
N GLN A 183 -1.10 -7.84 -8.64
CA GLN A 183 -1.70 -6.94 -9.63
C GLN A 183 -0.68 -6.01 -10.29
N VAL A 184 0.20 -5.40 -9.48
CA VAL A 184 1.28 -4.54 -9.97
C VAL A 184 2.22 -5.32 -10.89
N ARG A 185 2.55 -6.57 -10.54
CA ARG A 185 3.40 -7.44 -11.35
C ARG A 185 2.75 -7.77 -12.69
N GLU A 186 1.46 -8.11 -12.71
CA GLU A 186 0.73 -8.43 -13.92
C GLU A 186 0.71 -7.23 -14.88
N ILE A 187 0.32 -6.04 -14.41
CA ILE A 187 0.27 -4.84 -15.25
C ILE A 187 1.66 -4.46 -15.77
N LEU A 188 2.71 -4.60 -14.94
CA LEU A 188 4.10 -4.40 -15.37
C LEU A 188 4.53 -5.39 -16.47
N SER A 189 4.07 -6.64 -16.40
CA SER A 189 4.36 -7.62 -17.44
C SER A 189 3.74 -7.23 -18.78
N TRP A 190 2.54 -6.63 -18.75
CA TRP A 190 1.85 -6.13 -19.94
C TRP A 190 2.53 -4.87 -20.48
N GLN A 191 3.00 -3.99 -19.59
CA GLN A 191 3.83 -2.83 -19.97
C GLN A 191 5.08 -3.28 -20.73
N ALA A 192 5.80 -4.25 -20.19
CA ALA A 192 7.00 -4.80 -20.83
C ALA A 192 6.66 -5.48 -22.18
N GLU A 193 5.49 -6.12 -22.30
CA GLU A 193 5.02 -6.65 -23.58
C GLU A 193 4.73 -5.56 -24.60
N ALA A 194 4.01 -4.50 -24.19
CA ALA A 194 3.72 -3.35 -25.02
C ALA A 194 5.01 -2.73 -25.56
N GLU A 195 5.99 -2.50 -24.69
CA GLU A 195 7.30 -1.93 -25.06
C GLU A 195 8.04 -2.80 -26.09
N ARG A 196 8.03 -4.14 -25.92
CA ARG A 196 8.61 -5.08 -26.89
C ARG A 196 7.93 -5.02 -28.26
N ARG A 197 6.63 -4.68 -28.29
CA ARG A 197 5.83 -4.55 -29.51
C ARG A 197 5.89 -3.15 -30.12
N GLY A 198 6.63 -2.22 -29.50
CA GLY A 198 6.64 -0.82 -29.90
C GLY A 198 5.34 -0.06 -29.58
N GLU A 199 4.50 -0.66 -28.75
CA GLU A 199 3.24 -0.09 -28.25
C GLU A 199 3.49 0.64 -26.92
N GLU A 200 2.50 1.38 -26.46
CA GLU A 200 2.49 2.00 -25.13
C GLU A 200 1.21 1.67 -24.37
N LEU A 201 1.30 1.53 -23.05
CA LEU A 201 0.09 1.43 -22.23
C LEU A 201 -0.74 2.70 -22.38
N ASP A 202 -2.07 2.51 -22.33
CA ASP A 202 -2.98 3.63 -22.22
C ASP A 202 -2.80 4.38 -20.89
N ASP A 203 -3.11 5.66 -20.89
CA ASP A 203 -2.88 6.54 -19.73
C ASP A 203 -3.76 6.13 -18.55
N GLU A 204 -4.97 5.60 -18.81
CA GLU A 204 -5.84 5.05 -17.76
C GLU A 204 -5.21 3.87 -17.02
N LEU A 205 -4.53 2.97 -17.74
CA LEU A 205 -3.87 1.82 -17.12
C LEU A 205 -2.62 2.22 -16.35
N LYS A 206 -1.91 3.27 -16.81
CA LYS A 206 -0.79 3.86 -16.07
C LYS A 206 -1.26 4.50 -14.76
N ASP A 207 -2.37 5.24 -14.79
CA ASP A 207 -2.97 5.85 -13.60
C ASP A 207 -3.46 4.78 -12.61
N MET A 208 -4.06 3.70 -13.11
CA MET A 208 -4.46 2.55 -12.30
C MET A 208 -3.24 1.89 -11.65
N LEU A 209 -2.17 1.63 -12.41
CA LEU A 209 -0.92 1.08 -11.88
C LEU A 209 -0.30 1.98 -10.80
N ALA A 210 -0.29 3.30 -11.02
CA ALA A 210 0.20 4.26 -10.04
C ALA A 210 -0.64 4.23 -8.76
N THR A 211 -1.96 4.11 -8.91
CA THR A 211 -2.88 4.00 -7.77
C THR A 211 -2.64 2.71 -6.98
N PHE A 212 -2.51 1.56 -7.65
CA PHE A 212 -2.24 0.28 -6.99
C PHE A 212 -0.90 0.27 -6.26
N ARG A 213 0.14 0.90 -6.83
CA ARG A 213 1.44 1.04 -6.17
C ARG A 213 1.35 1.90 -4.92
N ARG A 214 0.67 3.05 -4.99
CA ARG A 214 0.49 3.95 -3.85
C ARG A 214 -0.23 3.23 -2.70
N ILE A 215 -1.38 2.61 -2.99
CA ILE A 215 -2.17 1.92 -1.97
C ILE A 215 -1.39 0.75 -1.37
N ARG A 216 -0.72 -0.06 -2.19
CA ARG A 216 0.19 -1.11 -1.70
C ARG A 216 1.23 -0.57 -0.71
N ASP A 217 1.86 0.55 -1.03
CA ASP A 217 2.90 1.13 -0.18
C ASP A 217 2.31 1.67 1.14
N GLU A 218 1.09 2.19 1.11
CA GLU A 218 0.32 2.58 2.31
C GLU A 218 -0.09 1.34 3.15
N GLU A 219 -0.48 0.22 2.53
CA GLU A 219 -0.76 -1.03 3.28
C GLU A 219 0.48 -1.62 3.97
N LEU A 220 1.65 -1.47 3.35
CA LEU A 220 2.91 -1.84 4.00
C LEU A 220 3.22 -0.93 5.20
N GLU A 221 2.83 0.34 5.14
CA GLU A 221 2.92 1.25 6.29
C GLU A 221 2.01 0.78 7.44
N HIS A 222 0.77 0.37 7.14
CA HIS A 222 -0.15 -0.20 8.14
C HIS A 222 0.41 -1.47 8.79
N LEU A 223 1.03 -2.35 8.00
CA LEU A 223 1.73 -3.54 8.48
C LEU A 223 2.85 -3.17 9.47
N ASP A 224 3.68 -2.19 9.13
CA ASP A 224 4.77 -1.72 9.98
C ASP A 224 4.24 -1.13 11.30
N HIS A 225 3.20 -0.28 11.23
CA HIS A 225 2.52 0.25 12.42
C HIS A 225 2.01 -0.87 13.34
N ALA A 226 1.44 -1.94 12.78
CA ALA A 226 0.97 -3.07 13.56
C ALA A 226 2.11 -3.80 14.29
N VAL A 227 3.22 -4.04 13.61
CA VAL A 227 4.41 -4.68 14.19
C VAL A 227 5.01 -3.80 15.29
N GLU A 228 5.12 -2.49 15.07
CA GLU A 228 5.61 -1.51 16.05
C GLU A 228 4.72 -1.41 17.30
N ASN A 229 3.43 -1.75 17.17
CA ASN A 229 2.45 -1.73 18.26
C ASN A 229 2.16 -3.12 18.85
N ASP A 230 3.18 -3.97 18.89
CA ASP A 230 3.21 -5.25 19.60
C ASP A 230 2.30 -6.35 18.99
N ALA A 231 2.06 -6.34 17.67
CA ALA A 231 1.36 -7.43 16.99
C ALA A 231 1.93 -8.82 17.34
N LYS A 232 3.27 -8.94 17.36
CA LYS A 232 4.00 -10.20 17.63
C LYS A 232 3.82 -10.73 19.05
N GLU A 233 3.34 -9.90 19.97
CA GLU A 233 3.15 -10.27 21.37
C GLU A 233 1.76 -10.87 21.64
N ALA A 234 0.89 -10.99 20.63
CA ALA A 234 -0.41 -11.62 20.80
C ALA A 234 -0.28 -13.07 21.29
N ARG A 235 -1.20 -13.52 22.14
CA ARG A 235 -1.16 -14.88 22.71
C ARG A 235 -2.49 -15.61 22.49
N PRO A 236 -2.52 -16.66 21.67
CA PRO A 236 -1.44 -17.20 20.83
C PRO A 236 -1.34 -16.49 19.46
N TYR A 237 -0.16 -15.95 19.10
CA TYR A 237 0.07 -15.22 17.86
C TYR A 237 -0.10 -16.07 16.60
N ASP A 238 0.72 -17.13 16.44
CA ASP A 238 0.74 -17.91 15.20
C ASP A 238 -0.63 -18.49 14.82
N PRO A 239 -1.42 -19.10 15.74
CA PRO A 239 -2.75 -19.59 15.40
C PRO A 239 -3.71 -18.47 14.99
N LEU A 240 -3.68 -17.32 15.68
CA LEU A 240 -4.55 -16.18 15.38
C LEU A 240 -4.27 -15.66 13.96
N VAL A 241 -3.01 -15.33 13.68
CA VAL A 241 -2.59 -14.82 12.37
C VAL A 241 -2.85 -15.84 11.27
N SER A 242 -2.56 -17.12 11.50
CA SER A 242 -2.77 -18.16 10.49
C SER A 242 -4.24 -18.31 10.09
N VAL A 243 -5.15 -18.28 11.07
CA VAL A 243 -6.60 -18.37 10.82
C VAL A 243 -7.10 -17.15 10.07
N ILE A 244 -6.67 -15.94 10.47
CA ILE A 244 -7.08 -14.70 9.81
C ILE A 244 -6.58 -14.68 8.36
N ARG A 245 -5.30 -14.98 8.14
CA ARG A 245 -4.71 -15.06 6.79
C ARG A 245 -5.43 -16.09 5.91
N LEU A 246 -5.79 -17.25 6.46
CA LEU A 246 -6.58 -18.25 5.74
C LEU A 246 -7.96 -17.70 5.35
N GLY A 247 -8.63 -16.99 6.27
CA GLY A 247 -9.89 -16.30 6.01
C GLY A 247 -9.76 -15.26 4.90
N CYS A 248 -8.74 -14.41 4.94
CA CYS A 248 -8.45 -13.41 3.90
C CYS A 248 -8.26 -14.07 2.52
N ARG A 249 -7.43 -15.12 2.42
CA ARG A 249 -7.25 -15.86 1.16
C ARG A 249 -8.56 -16.46 0.66
N ALA A 250 -9.39 -17.00 1.54
CA ALA A 250 -10.69 -17.54 1.15
C ALA A 250 -11.60 -16.41 0.63
N ALA A 251 -11.64 -15.27 1.31
CA ALA A 251 -12.44 -14.10 0.91
C ALA A 251 -11.99 -13.55 -0.45
N ILE A 252 -10.69 -13.45 -0.70
CA ILE A 252 -10.10 -13.07 -2.00
C ILE A 252 -10.58 -14.05 -3.08
N ASN A 253 -10.29 -15.34 -2.92
CA ASN A 253 -10.63 -16.39 -3.91
C ASN A 253 -12.12 -16.49 -4.24
N ILE A 254 -12.99 -16.17 -3.28
CA ILE A 254 -14.43 -16.13 -3.49
C ILE A 254 -14.80 -14.84 -4.23
N SER A 255 -14.31 -13.69 -3.75
CA SER A 255 -14.65 -12.38 -4.32
C SER A 255 -14.12 -12.21 -5.74
N GLU A 256 -13.05 -12.88 -6.14
CA GLU A 256 -12.60 -12.93 -7.54
C GLU A 256 -13.70 -13.48 -8.49
N LYS A 257 -14.55 -14.38 -7.99
CA LYS A 257 -15.49 -15.15 -8.82
C LYS A 257 -16.92 -14.63 -8.79
N VAL A 258 -17.36 -14.02 -7.69
CA VAL A 258 -18.79 -13.68 -7.45
C VAL A 258 -18.99 -12.27 -6.96
#